data_AF-A0A1C3XBP3-F1
#
_entry.id   AF-A0A1C3XBP3-F1
#
_cell.length_a   1.000
_cell.length_b   1.000
_cell.length_c   1.000
_cell.angle_alpha   90.00
_cell.angle_beta   90.00
_cell.angle_gamma   90.00
#
_symmetry.space_group_name_H-M   'P 1'
#
loop_
_entity.id
_entity.type
_entity.pdbx_description
1 polymer ?
#
loop_
_entity_poly.entity_id
_entity_poly.type
_entity_poly.pdbx_seq_one_letter_code
_entity_poly.pdbx_strand_id
1 'polypeptide(L)'
;MSIYTQTARFDTGRALAESEMRRLAPSIFAVTSHESRSERFKPIPTIEVLRGLKNEGFVPVGAKQSHSRTEGKADFTKHLIRLRRIDDGKVYNVGDTVCEILLKNANDGTSAYELMAGLFRVRCLNSLVTQTGTIDAIKVVLSQTVSRSRMWSMHWGSSGSKFELLGD
;
A
#
# COMPACT_ATOMS: atom_id res chain seq x y z
N MET A 1 -18.81 -2.01 2.43
CA MET A 1 -17.72 -1.00 2.52
C MET A 1 -16.76 -1.16 1.34
N SER A 2 -16.73 -0.18 0.43
CA SER A 2 -16.10 -0.29 -0.90
C SER A 2 -14.65 0.20 -0.93
N ILE A 3 -13.78 -0.44 -1.73
CA ILE A 3 -12.44 0.07 -2.06
C ILE A 3 -12.48 1.15 -3.17
N TYR A 4 -13.66 1.37 -3.77
CA TYR A 4 -13.93 2.44 -4.72
C TYR A 4 -14.08 3.74 -3.95
N THR A 5 -12.94 4.31 -3.55
CA THR A 5 -12.88 5.62 -2.92
C THR A 5 -13.01 6.71 -3.99
N GLN A 6 -13.63 7.84 -3.64
CA GLN A 6 -13.73 9.01 -4.53
C GLN A 6 -12.36 9.46 -5.05
N THR A 7 -11.32 9.35 -4.21
CA THR A 7 -9.94 9.72 -4.54
C THR A 7 -9.28 8.77 -5.56
N ALA A 8 -9.73 7.52 -5.65
CA ALA A 8 -9.18 6.53 -6.58
C ALA A 8 -9.85 6.52 -7.96
N ARG A 9 -10.81 7.40 -8.21
CA ARG A 9 -11.47 7.52 -9.51
C ARG A 9 -10.45 7.83 -10.63
N PHE A 10 -10.85 7.57 -11.86
CA PHE A 10 -10.04 7.79 -13.06
C PHE A 10 -10.36 9.12 -13.76
N ASP A 11 -11.54 9.68 -13.52
CA ASP A 11 -11.97 10.98 -14.06
C ASP A 11 -11.64 12.15 -13.12
N THR A 12 -11.65 11.93 -11.80
CA THR A 12 -11.40 12.96 -10.78
C THR A 12 -10.39 12.52 -9.71
N GLY A 13 -9.53 11.56 -10.05
CA GLY A 13 -8.57 10.96 -9.13
C GLY A 13 -7.61 11.97 -8.52
N ARG A 14 -7.30 11.80 -7.24
CA ARG A 14 -6.30 12.58 -6.52
C ARG A 14 -5.63 11.76 -5.42
N ALA A 15 -4.50 12.23 -4.93
CA ALA A 15 -3.86 11.64 -3.76
C ALA A 15 -4.75 11.79 -2.51
N LEU A 16 -4.71 10.80 -1.63
CA LEU A 16 -5.23 10.88 -0.27
C LEU A 16 -4.31 11.75 0.59
N ALA A 17 -4.90 12.66 1.36
CA ALA A 17 -4.18 13.37 2.41
C ALA A 17 -3.89 12.45 3.60
N GLU A 18 -2.84 12.73 4.37
CA GLU A 18 -2.55 11.95 5.59
C GLU A 18 -3.72 11.97 6.59
N SER A 19 -4.44 13.09 6.72
CA SER A 19 -5.63 13.19 7.57
C SER A 19 -6.77 12.27 7.13
N GLU A 20 -6.94 12.08 5.81
CA GLU A 20 -7.90 11.12 5.26
C GLU A 20 -7.45 9.69 5.52
N MET A 21 -6.15 9.41 5.36
CA MET A 21 -5.60 8.09 5.67
C MET A 21 -5.72 7.75 7.16
N ARG A 22 -5.52 8.72 8.08
CA ARG A 22 -5.73 8.53 9.52
C ARG A 22 -7.16 8.12 9.86
N ARG A 23 -8.15 8.59 9.09
CA ARG A 23 -9.55 8.19 9.25
C ARG A 23 -9.87 6.83 8.61
N LEU A 24 -9.34 6.56 7.43
CA LEU A 24 -9.68 5.36 6.64
C LEU A 24 -8.91 4.12 7.07
N ALA A 25 -7.67 4.30 7.50
CA ALA A 25 -6.75 3.24 7.91
C ALA A 25 -5.76 3.75 8.99
N PRO A 26 -6.23 4.08 10.22
CA PRO A 26 -5.35 4.54 11.30
C PRO A 26 -4.17 3.60 11.60
N SER A 27 -4.32 2.29 11.39
CA SER A 27 -3.27 1.29 11.65
C SER A 27 -1.99 1.54 10.86
N ILE A 28 -2.04 2.23 9.70
CA ILE A 28 -0.83 2.49 8.92
C ILE A 28 0.16 3.43 9.65
N PHE A 29 -0.32 4.18 10.65
CA PHE A 29 0.45 5.10 11.47
C PHE A 29 0.92 4.50 12.79
N ALA A 30 0.53 3.25 13.11
CA ALA A 30 0.95 2.61 14.34
C ALA A 30 2.47 2.37 14.31
N VAL A 31 3.17 2.96 15.29
CA VAL A 31 4.63 2.83 15.48
C VAL A 31 4.99 1.85 16.58
N THR A 32 4.01 1.47 17.42
CA THR A 32 4.17 0.51 18.51
C THR A 32 3.58 -0.84 18.13
N SER A 33 4.21 -1.91 18.58
CA SER A 33 3.72 -3.28 18.43
C SER A 33 2.57 -3.56 19.40
N HIS A 34 1.62 -4.41 19.01
CA HIS A 34 0.63 -4.92 19.97
C HIS A 34 1.35 -5.69 21.08
N GLU A 35 0.87 -5.59 22.32
CA GLU A 35 1.45 -6.22 23.53
C GLU A 35 1.67 -7.74 23.41
N SER A 36 0.93 -8.40 22.52
CA SER A 36 1.09 -9.83 22.21
C SER A 36 2.35 -10.17 21.41
N ARG A 37 3.19 -9.17 21.10
CA ARG A 37 4.43 -9.34 20.33
C ARG A 37 5.65 -9.14 21.24
N SER A 38 6.63 -10.02 21.08
CA SER A 38 7.93 -9.94 21.78
C SER A 38 8.60 -8.58 21.55
N GLU A 39 9.38 -8.09 22.51
CA GLU A 39 10.18 -6.85 22.43
C GLU A 39 11.09 -6.76 21.19
N ARG A 40 11.40 -7.89 20.55
CA ARG A 40 12.19 -7.97 19.31
C ARG A 40 11.41 -7.58 18.04
N PHE A 41 10.07 -7.47 18.10
CA PHE A 41 9.25 -7.09 16.97
C PHE A 41 9.26 -5.56 16.79
N LYS A 42 9.96 -5.08 15.75
CA LYS A 42 9.91 -3.68 15.34
C LYS A 42 8.94 -3.56 14.17
N PRO A 43 7.74 -2.97 14.33
CA PRO A 43 6.87 -2.72 13.20
C PRO A 43 7.58 -1.78 12.23
N ILE A 44 7.51 -2.05 10.93
CA ILE A 44 7.80 -1.05 9.90
C ILE A 44 6.50 -0.27 9.71
N PRO A 45 6.41 1.00 10.15
CA PRO A 45 5.19 1.76 10.00
C PRO A 45 4.86 1.86 8.52
N THR A 46 3.65 1.46 8.13
CA THR A 46 3.28 1.45 6.71
C THR A 46 3.35 2.86 6.11
N ILE A 47 3.12 3.90 6.92
CA ILE A 47 3.26 5.30 6.50
C ILE A 47 4.67 5.64 5.98
N GLU A 48 5.73 5.06 6.54
CA GLU A 48 7.11 5.33 6.06
C GLU A 48 7.32 4.77 4.66
N VAL A 49 6.81 3.58 4.39
CA VAL A 49 6.84 2.97 3.05
C VAL A 49 6.01 3.79 2.06
N LEU A 50 4.83 4.27 2.47
CA LEU A 50 4.00 5.14 1.61
C LEU A 50 4.69 6.47 1.27
N ARG A 51 5.44 7.05 2.23
CA ARG A 51 6.23 8.27 2.00
C ARG A 51 7.39 8.01 1.04
N GLY A 52 8.07 6.86 1.16
CA GLY A 52 9.09 6.43 0.19
C GLY A 52 8.52 6.27 -1.22
N LEU A 53 7.40 5.54 -1.35
CA LEU A 53 6.72 5.33 -2.65
C LEU A 53 6.24 6.65 -3.28
N LYS A 54 5.85 7.64 -2.46
CA LYS A 54 5.49 8.97 -2.95
C LYS A 54 6.65 9.68 -3.64
N ASN A 55 7.87 9.52 -3.13
CA ASN A 55 9.07 10.09 -3.76
C ASN A 55 9.36 9.44 -5.13
N GLU A 56 8.96 8.18 -5.30
CA GLU A 56 9.00 7.46 -6.58
C GLU A 56 7.78 7.73 -7.49
N GLY A 57 6.93 8.71 -7.11
CA GLY A 57 5.76 9.13 -7.89
C GLY A 57 4.49 8.31 -7.65
N PHE A 58 4.49 7.32 -6.76
CA PHE A 58 3.31 6.54 -6.40
C PHE A 58 2.62 7.12 -5.16
N VAL A 59 1.44 7.70 -5.37
CA VAL A 59 0.66 8.30 -4.28
C VAL A 59 -0.48 7.38 -3.86
N PRO A 60 -0.83 7.33 -2.56
CA PRO A 60 -2.02 6.63 -2.10
C PRO A 60 -3.26 7.28 -2.70
N VAL A 61 -4.11 6.49 -3.37
CA VAL A 61 -5.38 6.96 -3.93
C VAL A 61 -6.58 6.28 -3.27
N GLY A 62 -6.37 5.15 -2.59
CA GLY A 62 -7.39 4.46 -1.80
C GLY A 62 -6.79 3.80 -0.57
N ALA A 63 -7.53 3.82 0.53
CA ALA A 63 -7.15 3.17 1.78
C ALA A 63 -8.36 2.47 2.39
N LYS A 64 -8.14 1.29 2.96
CA LYS A 64 -9.17 0.55 3.69
C LYS A 64 -8.53 -0.27 4.80
N GLN A 65 -9.14 -0.23 5.98
CA GLN A 65 -8.78 -1.07 7.11
C GLN A 65 -9.93 -1.99 7.51
N SER A 66 -9.59 -3.20 7.96
CA SER A 66 -10.53 -4.17 8.51
C SER A 66 -11.04 -3.71 9.87
N HIS A 67 -12.32 -3.94 10.15
CA HIS A 67 -12.90 -3.64 11.45
C HIS A 67 -12.52 -4.73 12.47
N SER A 68 -12.24 -4.36 13.71
CA SER A 68 -12.11 -5.29 14.84
C SER A 68 -13.36 -5.19 15.72
N ARG A 69 -13.85 -6.31 16.24
CA ARG A 69 -14.87 -6.32 17.31
C ARG A 69 -14.24 -6.38 18.71
N THR A 70 -12.95 -6.67 18.78
CA THR A 70 -12.18 -6.68 20.03
C THR A 70 -11.64 -5.29 20.31
N GLU A 71 -11.92 -4.79 21.51
CA GLU A 71 -11.38 -3.53 22.03
C GLU A 71 -9.85 -3.53 21.99
N GLY A 72 -9.24 -2.36 21.72
CA GLY A 72 -7.79 -2.21 21.61
C GLY A 72 -7.14 -2.82 20.34
N LYS A 73 -7.82 -3.69 19.60
CA LYS A 73 -7.27 -4.31 18.38
C LYS A 73 -7.46 -3.51 17.10
N ALA A 74 -8.26 -2.45 17.13
CA ALA A 74 -8.59 -1.65 15.95
C ALA A 74 -7.32 -1.15 15.24
N ASP A 75 -6.31 -0.69 15.99
CA ASP A 75 -5.08 -0.09 15.43
C ASP A 75 -4.10 -1.10 14.82
N PHE A 76 -4.41 -2.39 14.90
CA PHE A 76 -3.52 -3.47 14.44
C PHE A 76 -4.11 -4.31 13.32
N THR A 77 -5.36 -4.05 12.96
CA THR A 77 -6.04 -4.82 11.94
C THR A 77 -5.42 -4.61 10.56
N LYS A 78 -5.73 -5.56 9.69
CA LYS A 78 -5.29 -5.56 8.31
C LYS A 78 -5.75 -4.31 7.57
N HIS A 79 -4.85 -3.70 6.81
CA HIS A 79 -5.13 -2.61 5.89
C HIS A 79 -4.69 -2.94 4.47
N LEU A 80 -5.35 -2.30 3.51
CA LEU A 80 -5.06 -2.33 2.09
C LEU A 80 -4.98 -0.89 1.59
N ILE A 81 -3.83 -0.53 1.03
CA ILE A 81 -3.58 0.76 0.40
C ILE A 81 -3.38 0.52 -1.09
N ARG A 82 -4.08 1.31 -1.90
CA ARG A 82 -3.97 1.34 -3.35
C ARG A 82 -3.21 2.60 -3.74
N LEU A 83 -2.09 2.42 -4.44
CA LEU A 83 -1.29 3.52 -4.95
C LEU A 83 -1.31 3.55 -6.47
N ARG A 84 -1.24 4.76 -7.03
CA ARG A 84 -1.16 5.01 -8.46
C ARG A 84 -0.23 6.19 -8.69
N ARG A 85 0.43 6.22 -9.86
CA ARG A 85 1.01 7.45 -10.37
C ARG A 85 -0.10 8.39 -10.83
N ILE A 86 -0.13 9.60 -10.32
CA ILE A 86 -1.03 10.65 -10.81
C ILE A 86 -0.18 11.54 -11.71
N ASP A 87 -0.51 11.55 -13.00
CA ASP A 87 0.08 12.46 -13.97
C ASP A 87 -0.91 13.59 -14.25
N ASP A 88 -0.44 14.82 -14.09
CA ASP A 88 -1.24 16.00 -14.40
C ASP A 88 -1.59 16.01 -15.90
N GLY A 89 -2.89 16.05 -16.20
CA GLY A 89 -3.39 16.04 -17.58
C GLY A 89 -3.62 14.66 -18.20
N LYS A 90 -3.31 13.56 -17.51
CA LYS A 90 -3.65 12.21 -18.00
C LYS A 90 -5.15 11.96 -17.93
N VAL A 91 -5.78 11.84 -19.09
CA VAL A 91 -7.18 11.40 -19.21
C VAL A 91 -7.23 9.89 -19.33
N TYR A 92 -7.95 9.24 -18.42
CA TYR A 92 -8.16 7.81 -18.43
C TYR A 92 -9.51 7.45 -19.06
N ASN A 93 -9.55 6.39 -19.85
CA ASN A 93 -10.75 5.86 -20.48
C ASN A 93 -11.05 4.43 -20.01
N VAL A 94 -12.31 4.02 -20.13
CA VAL A 94 -12.68 2.62 -19.96
C VAL A 94 -11.97 1.79 -21.03
N GLY A 95 -11.31 0.72 -20.61
CA GLY A 95 -10.51 -0.14 -21.47
C GLY A 95 -9.01 0.08 -21.33
N ASP A 96 -8.56 1.23 -20.81
CA ASP A 96 -7.16 1.52 -20.56
C ASP A 96 -6.54 0.55 -19.55
N THR A 97 -5.24 0.30 -19.69
CA THR A 97 -4.46 -0.44 -18.71
C THR A 97 -3.63 0.52 -17.87
N VAL A 98 -3.73 0.40 -16.56
CA VAL A 98 -2.98 1.22 -15.58
C VAL A 98 -2.09 0.34 -14.72
N CYS A 99 -0.93 0.88 -14.35
CA CYS A 99 -0.07 0.28 -13.34
C CYS A 99 -0.46 0.81 -11.96
N GLU A 100 -0.74 -0.09 -11.02
CA GLU A 100 -1.05 0.26 -9.64
C GLU A 100 -0.29 -0.64 -8.68
N ILE A 101 -0.05 -0.13 -7.48
CA ILE A 101 0.55 -0.87 -6.39
C ILE A 101 -0.51 -1.13 -5.33
N LEU A 102 -0.62 -2.38 -4.89
CA LEU A 102 -1.42 -2.78 -3.75
C LEU A 102 -0.48 -3.10 -2.59
N LEU A 103 -0.62 -2.36 -1.50
CA LEU A 103 0.11 -2.58 -0.25
C LEU A 103 -0.87 -3.13 0.79
N LYS A 104 -0.60 -4.33 1.28
CA LYS A 104 -1.43 -5.02 2.27
C LYS A 104 -0.57 -5.41 3.47
N ASN A 105 -1.00 -5.08 4.66
CA ASN A 105 -0.28 -5.42 5.89
C ASN A 105 -1.26 -5.55 7.06
N ALA A 106 -0.87 -6.25 8.12
CA ALA A 106 -1.58 -6.30 9.40
C ALA A 106 -0.55 -6.20 10.54
N ASN A 107 -0.67 -5.18 11.38
CA ASN A 107 0.31 -4.92 12.44
C ASN A 107 0.16 -5.88 13.64
N ASP A 108 -0.93 -6.64 13.69
CA ASP A 108 -1.11 -7.74 14.63
C ASP A 108 -0.37 -9.02 14.22
N GLY A 109 0.32 -9.03 13.06
CA GLY A 109 1.09 -10.15 12.52
C GLY A 109 0.25 -11.35 12.05
N THR A 110 -1.05 -11.17 11.84
CA THR A 110 -1.95 -12.19 11.24
C THR A 110 -1.85 -12.26 9.72
N SER A 111 -1.15 -11.31 9.10
CA SER A 111 -0.89 -11.28 7.66
C SER A 111 0.54 -10.83 7.40
N ALA A 112 1.11 -11.32 6.30
CA ALA A 112 2.38 -10.82 5.79
C ALA A 112 2.25 -9.37 5.30
N TYR A 113 3.37 -8.65 5.33
CA TYR A 113 3.51 -7.39 4.59
C TYR A 113 3.67 -7.73 3.12
N GLU A 114 2.77 -7.24 2.27
CA GLU A 114 2.71 -7.58 0.85
C GLU A 114 2.62 -6.30 0.03
N LEU A 115 3.50 -6.20 -0.96
CA LEU A 115 3.52 -5.12 -1.95
C LEU A 115 3.46 -5.75 -3.33
N MET A 116 2.37 -5.52 -4.07
CA MET A 116 2.17 -6.06 -5.41
C MET A 116 1.98 -4.94 -6.42
N ALA A 117 2.86 -4.89 -7.43
CA ALA A 117 2.69 -4.04 -8.60
C ALA A 117 1.97 -4.85 -9.68
N GLY A 118 0.84 -4.33 -10.17
CA GLY A 118 -0.02 -5.02 -11.12
C GLY A 118 -0.46 -4.13 -12.27
N LEU A 119 -0.83 -4.78 -13.37
CA LEU A 119 -1.52 -4.17 -14.49
C LEU A 119 -3.03 -4.39 -14.33
N PHE A 120 -3.78 -3.30 -14.39
CA PHE A 120 -5.21 -3.29 -14.14
C PHE A 120 -5.94 -2.62 -15.30
N ARG A 121 -6.89 -3.32 -15.90
CA ARG A 121 -7.75 -2.75 -16.95
C ARG A 121 -8.91 -2.00 -16.34
N VAL A 122 -9.07 -0.74 -16.71
CA VAL A 122 -10.17 0.12 -16.30
C VAL A 122 -11.48 -0.41 -16.87
N ARG A 123 -12.43 -0.73 -16.00
CA ARG A 123 -13.78 -1.18 -16.38
C ARG A 123 -14.81 -0.08 -16.17
N CYS A 124 -14.58 0.80 -15.21
CA CYS A 124 -15.37 2.01 -15.02
C CYS A 124 -14.50 3.12 -14.41
N LEU A 125 -14.80 4.37 -14.75
CA LEU A 125 -14.08 5.54 -14.25
C LEU A 125 -14.25 5.75 -12.73
N ASN A 126 -15.24 5.07 -12.12
CA ASN A 126 -15.47 5.06 -10.68
C ASN A 126 -14.44 4.23 -9.87
N SER A 127 -13.28 3.90 -10.46
CA SER A 127 -12.21 3.09 -9.88
C SER A 127 -12.36 1.56 -10.01
N LEU A 128 -13.39 1.07 -10.70
CA LEU A 128 -13.54 -0.36 -10.99
C LEU A 128 -12.50 -0.83 -12.03
N VAL A 129 -11.76 -1.86 -11.65
CA VAL A 129 -10.71 -2.45 -12.49
C VAL A 129 -10.74 -3.97 -12.45
N THR A 130 -10.13 -4.60 -13.45
CA THR A 130 -9.83 -6.04 -13.46
C THR A 130 -8.33 -6.21 -13.61
N GLN A 131 -7.70 -7.05 -12.78
CA GLN A 131 -6.28 -7.35 -12.94
C GLN A 131 -6.05 -8.13 -14.24
N THR A 132 -5.12 -7.66 -15.06
CA THR A 132 -4.71 -8.32 -16.31
C THR A 132 -3.33 -8.93 -16.23
N GLY A 133 -2.51 -8.51 -15.26
CA GLY A 133 -1.18 -9.07 -15.02
C GLY A 133 -0.58 -8.63 -13.70
N THR A 134 0.45 -9.34 -13.27
CA THR A 134 1.32 -8.95 -12.15
C THR A 134 2.67 -8.59 -12.75
N ILE A 135 3.19 -7.42 -12.38
CA ILE A 135 4.55 -7.00 -12.76
C ILE A 135 5.53 -7.61 -11.78
N ASP A 136 5.30 -7.38 -10.48
CA ASP A 136 6.14 -7.90 -9.41
C ASP A 136 5.33 -7.96 -8.10
N ALA A 137 5.74 -8.85 -7.19
CA ALA A 137 5.13 -8.97 -5.87
C ALA A 137 6.15 -9.41 -4.82
N ILE A 138 6.28 -8.61 -3.77
CA ILE A 138 7.11 -8.93 -2.61
C ILE A 138 6.21 -9.23 -1.42
N LYS A 139 6.50 -10.33 -0.74
CA LYS A 139 5.80 -10.75 0.47
C LYS A 139 6.81 -11.02 1.57
N VAL A 140 6.77 -10.20 2.61
CA VAL A 140 7.59 -10.35 3.80
C VAL A 140 6.72 -10.86 4.94
N VAL A 141 6.97 -12.10 5.34
CA VAL A 141 6.38 -12.66 6.56
C VAL A 141 7.23 -12.17 7.72
N LEU A 142 6.67 -11.30 8.56
CA LEU A 142 7.35 -10.80 9.76
C LEU A 142 7.40 -11.91 10.83
N SER A 143 8.30 -12.87 10.62
CA SER A 143 8.66 -13.94 11.54
C SER A 143 9.69 -13.42 12.54
N GLN A 144 9.25 -12.65 13.54
CA GLN A 144 9.97 -12.27 14.78
C GLN A 144 11.43 -11.75 14.72
N THR A 145 12.06 -11.63 13.55
CA THR A 145 13.45 -11.18 13.39
C THR A 145 13.59 -10.46 12.05
N VAL A 146 13.33 -9.16 12.02
CA VAL A 146 13.88 -8.27 10.98
C VAL A 146 14.63 -7.17 11.71
N SER A 147 15.96 -7.30 11.75
CA SER A 147 16.87 -6.29 12.29
C SER A 147 16.85 -5.05 11.39
N ARG A 148 16.93 -3.90 12.05
CA ARG A 148 16.55 -2.54 11.63
C ARG A 148 17.33 -1.90 10.47
N SER A 149 18.03 -2.63 9.61
CA SER A 149 19.07 -2.03 8.74
C SER A 149 18.84 -2.11 7.23
N ARG A 150 17.65 -2.50 6.72
CA ARG A 150 17.45 -2.62 5.26
C ARG A 150 16.44 -1.59 4.76
N MET A 151 16.97 -0.44 4.33
CA MET A 151 16.22 0.54 3.56
C MET A 151 16.08 0.02 2.13
N TRP A 152 14.87 0.07 1.58
CA TRP A 152 14.57 -0.47 0.25
C TRP A 152 14.81 0.60 -0.80
N SER A 153 15.47 0.24 -1.91
CA SER A 153 15.59 1.10 -3.08
C SER A 153 14.84 0.48 -4.26
N MET A 154 14.03 1.30 -4.94
CA MET A 154 13.31 0.91 -6.15
C MET A 154 13.94 1.65 -7.33
N HIS A 155 14.45 0.90 -8.30
CA HIS A 155 14.95 1.47 -9.56
C HIS A 155 14.02 1.07 -10.71
N TRP A 156 13.53 2.07 -11.45
CA TRP A 156 12.70 1.88 -12.64
C TRP A 156 13.57 1.96 -13.91
N GLY A 157 13.82 0.83 -14.56
CA GLY A 157 14.55 0.73 -15.84
C GLY A 157 13.68 0.16 -16.98
N SER A 158 14.07 0.45 -18.22
CA SER A 158 13.40 -0.02 -19.45
C SER A 158 13.43 -1.54 -19.65
N SER A 159 14.26 -2.27 -18.89
CA SER A 159 14.41 -3.72 -18.91
C SER A 159 13.75 -4.45 -17.72
N GLY A 160 12.95 -3.73 -16.90
CA GLY A 160 12.28 -4.28 -15.72
C GLY A 160 12.59 -3.49 -14.45
N SER A 161 11.63 -3.46 -13.53
CA SER A 161 11.77 -2.87 -12.20
C SER A 161 12.61 -3.78 -11.31
N LYS A 162 13.69 -3.24 -10.71
CA LYS A 162 14.53 -3.97 -9.76
C LYS A 162 14.23 -3.46 -8.36
N PHE A 163 13.73 -4.36 -7.51
CA PHE A 163 13.64 -4.16 -6.08
C PHE A 163 14.90 -4.70 -5.44
N GLU A 164 15.77 -3.82 -4.95
CA GLU A 164 16.96 -4.23 -4.24
C GLU A 164 16.87 -3.86 -2.76
N LEU A 165 17.23 -4.84 -1.93
CA LEU A 165 17.68 -4.56 -0.58
C LEU A 165 18.97 -3.76 -0.74
N LEU A 166 19.00 -2.50 -0.29
CA LEU A 166 20.28 -1.83 -0.13
C LEU A 166 21.05 -2.61 0.95
N GLY A 167 22.03 -3.38 0.50
CA GLY A 167 23.11 -3.89 1.33
C GLY A 167 24.25 -2.88 1.31
N ASP A 168 24.99 -2.82 2.42
CA ASP A 168 26.21 -2.01 2.55
C ASP A 168 27.22 -2.27 1.42
#